data_AF-V9TW75-F1
#
_entry.id   AF-V9TW75-F1
#
_cell.length_a   1.000
_cell.length_b   1.000
_cell.length_c   1.000
_cell.angle_alpha   90.00
_cell.angle_beta   90.00
_cell.angle_gamma   90.00
#
_symmetry.space_group_name_H-M   'P 1'
#
loop_
_entity.id
_entity.type
_entity.pdbx_description
1 polymer ?
#
loop_
_entity_poly.entity_id
_entity_poly.type
_entity_poly.pdbx_seq_one_letter_code
_entity_poly.pdbx_strand_id
1 'polypeptide(L)'
;MTLKTLKIYRLLMARVTVEDCIVKIFNRFDLVMIAAQRSRNISSGSNVTIDKYNDKNPVIALREIAEETVDVSWLRESLIRSLQKQADFDKTEDDNVEGLMGS
;
A
#
# COMPACT_ATOMS: atom_id res chain seq x y z
N MET A 1 -10.28 21.11 29.35
CA MET A 1 -10.43 19.84 28.62
C MET A 1 -9.24 18.95 28.97
N THR A 2 -9.41 17.96 29.85
CA THR A 2 -8.30 17.24 30.52
C THR A 2 -7.51 16.33 29.57
N LEU A 3 -6.19 16.21 29.78
CA LEU A 3 -5.28 15.33 29.04
C LEU A 3 -5.75 13.86 28.94
N LYS A 4 -6.59 13.39 29.87
CA LYS A 4 -7.21 12.05 29.81
C LYS A 4 -8.09 11.88 28.56
N THR A 5 -8.84 12.91 28.17
CA THR A 5 -9.66 12.92 26.95
C THR A 5 -8.77 12.86 25.71
N LEU A 6 -7.69 13.65 25.66
CA LEU A 6 -6.75 13.64 24.54
C LEU A 6 -6.02 12.29 24.41
N LYS A 7 -5.67 11.62 25.52
CA LYS A 7 -5.05 10.29 25.52
C LYS A 7 -6.01 9.18 25.05
N ILE A 8 -7.31 9.29 25.36
CA ILE A 8 -8.36 8.37 24.88
C ILE A 8 -8.58 8.55 23.37
N TYR A 9 -8.69 9.79 22.88
CA TYR A 9 -8.75 10.05 21.43
C TYR A 9 -7.47 9.62 20.70
N ARG A 10 -6.30 9.78 21.34
CA ARG A 10 -4.99 9.34 20.80
C ARG A 10 -4.82 7.82 20.76
N LEU A 11 -5.49 7.06 21.63
CA LEU A 11 -5.54 5.60 21.58
C LEU A 11 -6.58 5.10 20.56
N LEU A 12 -7.68 5.85 20.35
CA LEU A 12 -8.65 5.57 19.29
C LEU A 12 -8.09 5.84 17.89
N MET A 13 -7.17 6.81 17.73
CA MET A 13 -6.48 7.12 16.45
C MET A 13 -5.53 6.01 15.95
N ALA A 14 -5.13 5.06 16.80
CA ALA A 14 -4.35 3.88 16.38
C ALA A 14 -5.24 2.74 15.88
N ARG A 15 -6.57 2.92 15.91
CA ARG A 15 -7.54 1.91 15.52
C ARG A 15 -8.08 2.25 14.14
N VAL A 16 -7.35 1.85 13.09
CA VAL A 16 -7.93 1.79 11.74
C VAL A 16 -8.89 0.59 11.71
N THR A 17 -10.15 0.83 11.36
CA THR A 17 -11.14 -0.24 11.22
C THR A 17 -11.31 -0.57 9.74
N VAL A 18 -11.57 -1.84 9.41
CA VAL A 18 -11.71 -2.26 8.01
C VAL A 18 -12.92 -1.56 7.38
N GLU A 19 -13.91 -1.23 8.20
CA GLU A 19 -15.12 -0.49 7.92
C GLU A 19 -14.83 0.88 7.30
N ASP A 20 -13.79 1.58 7.75
CA ASP A 20 -13.41 2.90 7.22
C ASP A 20 -12.80 2.80 5.81
N CYS A 21 -12.10 1.70 5.54
CA CYS A 21 -11.42 1.49 4.26
C CYS A 21 -12.37 0.92 3.18
N ILE A 22 -13.33 0.07 3.56
CA ILE A 22 -14.25 -0.56 2.59
C ILE A 22 -15.24 0.42 1.96
N VAL A 23 -15.49 1.58 2.57
CA VAL A 23 -16.28 2.66 1.97
C VAL A 23 -15.57 3.26 0.76
N LYS A 24 -14.24 3.13 0.70
CA LYS A 24 -13.38 3.64 -0.37
C LYS A 24 -13.06 2.57 -1.40
N ILE A 25 -12.81 1.35 -0.94
CA ILE A 25 -12.53 0.18 -1.78
C ILE A 25 -13.44 -0.96 -1.36
N PHE A 26 -14.56 -1.13 -2.08
CA PHE A 26 -15.59 -2.12 -1.73
C PHE A 26 -15.08 -3.56 -1.72
N ASN A 27 -14.14 -3.89 -2.60
CA ASN A 27 -13.54 -5.22 -2.65
C ASN A 27 -12.40 -5.32 -1.62
N ARG A 28 -12.55 -6.22 -0.65
CA ARG A 28 -11.59 -6.42 0.45
C ARG A 28 -10.25 -6.98 -0.03
N PHE A 29 -10.23 -7.79 -1.09
CA PHE A 29 -8.98 -8.28 -1.68
C PHE A 29 -8.23 -7.15 -2.38
N ASP A 30 -8.96 -6.32 -3.15
CA ASP A 30 -8.38 -5.13 -3.78
C ASP A 30 -7.84 -4.15 -2.73
N LEU A 31 -8.57 -3.95 -1.63
CA LEU A 31 -8.12 -3.12 -0.52
C LEU A 31 -6.77 -3.61 0.01
N VAL A 32 -6.65 -4.91 0.31
CA VAL A 32 -5.39 -5.49 0.80
C VAL A 32 -4.27 -5.32 -0.22
N MET A 33 -4.55 -5.56 -1.50
CA MET A 33 -3.57 -5.43 -2.58
C MET A 33 -3.08 -3.99 -2.76
N ILE A 34 -3.99 -3.02 -2.78
CA ILE A 34 -3.67 -1.59 -2.94
C ILE A 34 -2.94 -1.07 -1.70
N ALA A 35 -3.38 -1.44 -0.49
CA ALA A 35 -2.71 -1.07 0.75
C ALA A 35 -1.28 -1.66 0.82
N ALA A 36 -1.10 -2.90 0.36
CA ALA A 36 0.23 -3.51 0.26
C ALA A 36 1.13 -2.76 -0.72
N GLN A 37 0.61 -2.36 -1.90
CA GLN A 37 1.38 -1.56 -2.86
C GLN A 37 1.78 -0.22 -2.24
N ARG A 38 0.85 0.48 -1.59
CA ARG A 38 1.16 1.75 -0.92
C ARG A 38 2.19 1.57 0.19
N SER A 39 2.05 0.53 1.01
CA SER A 39 3.03 0.21 2.05
C SER A 39 4.43 -0.02 1.48
N ARG A 40 4.57 -0.66 0.30
CA ARG A 40 5.86 -0.82 -0.37
C ARG A 40 6.42 0.53 -0.84
N ASN A 41 5.59 1.39 -1.43
CA ASN A 41 6.01 2.73 -1.84
C ASN A 41 6.57 3.53 -0.63
N ILE A 42 5.91 3.44 0.54
CA ILE A 42 6.38 4.08 1.78
C ILE A 42 7.72 3.46 2.23
N SER A 43 7.85 2.12 2.20
CA SER A 43 9.11 1.43 2.51
C SER A 43 10.24 1.84 1.56
N SER A 44 9.95 2.16 0.30
CA SER A 44 10.89 2.66 -0.70
C SER A 44 11.20 4.16 -0.56
N GLY A 45 10.68 4.84 0.46
CA GLY A 45 10.96 6.25 0.74
C GLY A 45 9.94 7.24 0.19
N SER A 46 8.76 6.79 -0.28
CA SER A 46 7.68 7.70 -0.65
C SER A 46 7.22 8.53 0.55
N ASN A 47 6.93 9.82 0.30
CA ASN A 47 6.42 10.71 1.33
C ASN A 47 5.06 10.22 1.86
N VAL A 48 4.91 10.30 3.18
CA VAL A 48 3.68 9.99 3.90
C VAL A 48 2.92 11.29 4.14
N THR A 49 1.61 11.24 3.94
CA THR A 49 0.71 12.41 4.02
C THR A 49 0.07 12.59 5.40
N ILE A 50 0.17 11.57 6.25
CA ILE A 50 -0.37 11.54 7.62
C ILE A 50 0.76 11.42 8.66
N ASP A 51 0.48 11.82 9.90
CA ASP A 51 1.44 11.63 10.98
C ASP A 51 1.60 10.14 11.30
N LYS A 52 2.88 9.73 11.45
CA LYS A 52 3.26 8.33 11.57
C LYS A 52 2.88 7.75 12.92
N TYR A 53 2.79 8.51 14.00
CA TYR A 53 2.44 8.03 15.36
C TYR A 53 3.06 6.67 15.78
N ASN A 54 4.23 6.30 15.24
CA ASN A 54 4.89 4.99 15.39
C ASN A 54 4.14 3.79 14.75
N ASP A 55 3.23 4.04 13.82
CA ASP A 55 2.53 3.07 13.00
C ASP A 55 3.48 2.41 11.98
N LYS A 56 3.22 1.14 11.70
CA LYS A 56 3.92 0.41 10.63
C LYS A 56 3.38 0.87 9.26
N ASN A 57 4.21 0.77 8.22
CA ASN A 57 3.83 1.17 6.85
C ASN A 57 2.48 0.63 6.35
N PRO A 58 2.07 -0.63 6.65
CA PRO A 58 0.74 -1.11 6.27
C PRO A 58 -0.41 -0.38 6.97
N VAL A 59 -0.24 -0.02 8.24
CA VAL A 59 -1.25 0.72 9.02
C VAL A 59 -1.34 2.15 8.52
N ILE A 60 -0.19 2.79 8.24
CA ILE A 60 -0.13 4.12 7.61
C ILE A 60 -0.87 4.09 6.27
N ALA A 61 -0.61 3.10 5.41
CA ALA A 61 -1.27 2.97 4.11
C ALA A 61 -2.81 2.85 4.23
N LEU A 62 -3.30 2.04 5.17
CA LEU A 62 -4.75 1.91 5.40
C LEU A 62 -5.38 3.22 5.90
N ARG A 63 -4.68 3.96 6.77
CA ARG A 63 -5.12 5.27 7.25
C ARG A 63 -5.14 6.31 6.12
N GLU A 64 -4.11 6.34 5.27
CA GLU A 64 -4.08 7.23 4.08
C GLU A 64 -5.24 6.92 3.11
N ILE A 65 -5.58 5.63 2.94
CA ILE A 65 -6.73 5.22 2.10
C ILE A 65 -8.06 5.66 2.75
N ALA A 66 -8.22 5.47 4.07
CA ALA A 66 -9.44 5.85 4.78
C ALA A 66 -9.65 7.38 4.81
N GLU A 67 -8.57 8.14 4.96
CA GLU A 67 -8.56 9.62 4.98
C GLU A 67 -8.52 10.25 3.57
N GLU A 68 -8.50 9.43 2.49
CA GLU A 68 -8.44 9.88 1.08
C GLU A 68 -7.26 10.81 0.76
N THR A 69 -6.15 10.67 1.48
CA THR A 69 -4.95 11.49 1.27
C THR A 69 -4.06 10.97 0.15
N VAL A 70 -4.41 9.82 -0.43
CA VAL A 70 -3.73 9.17 -1.55
C VAL A 70 -4.72 8.78 -2.65
N ASP A 71 -4.28 8.90 -3.90
CA ASP A 71 -5.09 8.51 -5.05
C ASP A 71 -5.08 6.98 -5.23
N VAL A 72 -6.22 6.37 -4.90
CA VAL A 72 -6.46 4.92 -5.02
C VAL A 72 -6.37 4.45 -6.48
N SER A 73 -6.83 5.25 -7.43
CA SER A 73 -6.81 4.91 -8.87
C SER A 73 -5.37 4.84 -9.35
N TRP A 74 -4.55 5.83 -8.98
CA TRP A 74 -3.13 5.83 -9.31
C TRP A 74 -2.38 4.66 -8.66
N LEU A 75 -2.68 4.33 -7.40
CA LEU A 75 -2.10 3.18 -6.71
C LEU A 75 -2.46 1.86 -7.40
N ARG A 76 -3.70 1.72 -7.88
CA ARG A 76 -4.15 0.56 -8.64
C ARG A 76 -3.37 0.42 -9.94
N GLU A 77 -3.21 1.50 -10.70
CA GLU A 77 -2.42 1.47 -11.93
C GLU A 77 -0.94 1.17 -11.66
N SER A 78 -0.36 1.77 -10.61
CA SER A 78 1.02 1.51 -10.21
C SER A 78 1.22 0.04 -9.86
N LEU A 79 0.25 -0.60 -9.20
CA LEU A 79 0.27 -2.02 -8.91
C LEU A 79 0.22 -2.86 -10.18
N ILE A 80 -0.68 -2.54 -11.13
CA ILE A 80 -0.77 -3.23 -12.42
C ILE A 80 0.57 -3.16 -13.16
N ARG A 81 1.16 -1.95 -13.27
CA ARG A 81 2.47 -1.74 -13.90
C ARG A 81 3.59 -2.54 -13.22
N SER A 82 3.59 -2.60 -11.88
CA SER A 82 4.58 -3.38 -11.13
C SER A 82 4.47 -4.88 -11.44
N LEU A 83 3.26 -5.41 -11.51
CA LEU A 83 3.02 -6.84 -11.79
C LEU A 83 3.36 -7.21 -13.23
N GLN A 84 3.02 -6.35 -14.20
CA GLN A 84 3.38 -6.56 -15.61
C GLN A 84 4.90 -6.56 -15.80
N LYS A 85 5.60 -5.59 -15.20
CA LYS A 85 7.07 -5.53 -15.29
C LYS A 85 7.72 -6.79 -14.75
N GLN A 86 7.24 -7.35 -13.64
CA GLN A 86 7.77 -8.62 -13.12
C GLN A 86 7.60 -9.78 -14.11
N ALA A 87 6.50 -9.83 -14.85
CA ALA A 87 6.26 -10.87 -15.85
C ALA A 87 7.16 -10.76 -17.10
N ASP A 88 7.62 -9.55 -17.44
CA ASP A 88 8.51 -9.34 -18.59
C ASP A 88 9.96 -9.75 -18.28
N PHE A 89 10.43 -9.56 -17.02
CA PHE A 89 11.76 -10.02 -16.60
C PHE A 89 11.90 -11.55 -16.66
N ASP A 90 10.84 -12.29 -16.27
CA ASP A 90 10.81 -13.75 -16.26
C ASP A 90 11.00 -14.33 -17.68
N LYS A 91 10.42 -13.70 -18.71
CA LYS A 91 10.54 -14.15 -20.10
C LYS A 91 11.93 -13.93 -20.69
N THR A 92 12.62 -12.85 -20.32
CA THR A 92 13.96 -12.55 -20.85
C THR A 92 15.05 -13.48 -20.34
N GLU A 93 14.85 -14.18 -19.22
CA GLU A 93 15.81 -15.18 -18.73
C GLU A 93 15.70 -16.50 -19.52
N ASP A 94 14.50 -16.91 -19.92
CA ASP A 94 14.25 -18.10 -20.75
C ASP A 94 14.79 -17.95 -22.18
N ASP A 95 14.63 -16.78 -22.81
CA ASP A 95 15.11 -16.53 -24.18
C ASP A 95 16.66 -16.50 -24.28
N ASN A 96 17.36 -16.15 -23.20
CA ASN A 96 18.84 -16.04 -23.19
C ASN A 96 19.53 -17.39 -22.93
N VAL A 97 18.90 -18.29 -22.18
CA VAL A 97 19.43 -19.65 -21.96
C VAL A 97 19.30 -20.52 -23.21
N GLU A 98 18.27 -20.31 -24.03
CA GLU A 98 18.10 -21.02 -25.30
C GLU A 98 19.13 -20.57 -26.36
N GLY A 99 19.56 -19.30 -26.32
CA GLY A 99 20.64 -18.78 -27.17
C GLY A 99 22.06 -19.26 -26.80
N LEU A 100 22.30 -19.66 -25.54
CA LEU A 100 23.62 -20.12 -25.06
C LEU A 100 23.84 -21.64 -25.18
N MET A 101 22.77 -22.43 -25.30
CA MET A 101 22.85 -23.90 -25.41
C MET A 101 22.86 -24.40 -26.87
N GLY A 102 22.75 -23.48 -27.84
CA GLY A 102 22.71 -23.75 -29.28
C GLY A 102 23.98 -23.41 -30.06
N SER A 103 25.15 -23.33 -29.42
CA SER A 103 26.46 -23.15 -30.08
C SER A 103 27.45 -24.25 -29.71
#